data_AF-A0A968LBX3-F1
#
_entry.id   AF-A0A968LBX3-F1
#
_cell.length_a   1.000
_cell.length_b   1.000
_cell.length_c   1.000
_cell.angle_alpha   90.00
_cell.angle_beta   90.00
_cell.angle_gamma   90.00
#
_symmetry.space_group_name_H-M   'P 1'
#
loop_
_entity.id
_entity.type
_entity.pdbx_description
1 polymer ?
#
loop_
_entity_poly.entity_id
_entity_poly.type
_entity_poly.pdbx_seq_one_letter_code
_entity_poly.pdbx_strand_id
1 'polypeptide(L)'
;MTEFRYGQRLGEQFRQVQDKKLSDLRTFGEGNSWQLMPSEKAIAFTDNHDNQRGHGAGGYDSLVMFYRPDRTTYALANVFMLAHPYGYPKVMSSYDWERQIINNQDKNDWIVRRTIPITPPKQ
;
A
#
# COMPACT_ATOMS: atom_id res chain seq x y z
N MET A 1 -10.02 6.82 -13.03
CA MET A 1 -8.56 6.66 -13.11
C MET A 1 -8.04 6.17 -11.77
N THR A 2 -6.84 5.60 -11.75
CA THR A 2 -6.19 5.10 -10.54
C THR A 2 -5.72 6.27 -9.67
N GLU A 3 -6.25 6.44 -8.46
CA GLU A 3 -5.91 7.56 -7.56
C GLU A 3 -4.78 7.18 -6.60
N PHE A 4 -3.54 7.33 -7.04
CA PHE A 4 -2.36 7.00 -6.23
C PHE A 4 -2.22 7.86 -4.96
N ARG A 5 -2.80 9.06 -4.94
CA ARG A 5 -2.74 9.92 -3.74
C ARG A 5 -3.58 9.35 -2.60
N TYR A 6 -4.62 8.57 -2.90
CA TYR A 6 -5.49 7.99 -1.88
C TYR A 6 -4.68 7.12 -0.90
N GLY A 7 -4.01 6.08 -1.41
CA GLY A 7 -3.22 5.16 -0.60
C GLY A 7 -2.06 5.85 0.11
N GLN A 8 -1.38 6.78 -0.56
CA GLN A 8 -0.30 7.57 0.04
C GLN A 8 -0.80 8.42 1.22
N ARG A 9 -1.84 9.24 1.01
CA ARG A 9 -2.36 10.16 2.04
C ARG A 9 -2.95 9.39 3.21
N LEU A 10 -3.67 8.31 2.94
CA LEU A 10 -4.22 7.46 3.99
C LEU A 10 -3.10 6.80 4.80
N GLY A 11 -2.09 6.24 4.12
CA GLY A 11 -0.98 5.58 4.79
C GLY A 11 -0.12 6.55 5.62
N GLU A 12 0.08 7.79 5.17
CA GLU A 12 0.74 8.85 5.94
C GLU A 12 0.06 9.07 7.31
N GLN A 13 -1.28 9.03 7.37
CA GLN A 13 -2.05 9.20 8.62
C GLN A 13 -1.97 7.96 9.52
N PHE A 14 -2.16 6.78 8.94
CA PHE A 14 -2.11 5.51 9.66
C PHE A 14 -0.72 5.20 10.21
N ARG A 15 0.32 5.66 9.54
CA ARG A 15 1.72 5.51 9.96
C ARG A 15 2.26 6.69 10.77
N GLN A 16 1.44 7.71 10.99
CA GLN A 16 1.80 8.93 11.73
C GLN A 16 3.10 9.57 11.21
N VAL A 17 3.27 9.57 9.88
CA VAL A 17 4.45 10.16 9.23
C VAL A 17 4.43 11.67 9.48
N GLN A 18 5.54 12.25 9.95
CA GLN A 18 5.64 13.70 10.24
C GLN A 18 4.50 14.20 11.15
N ASP A 19 4.24 13.50 12.26
CA ASP A 19 3.25 13.86 13.28
C ASP A 19 1.78 13.95 12.80
N LYS A 20 1.49 13.36 11.63
CA LYS A 20 0.14 13.20 11.09
C LYS A 20 -0.73 12.33 12.00
N LYS A 21 -2.03 12.62 12.05
CA LYS A 21 -2.96 12.00 13.02
C LYS A 21 -4.15 11.39 12.32
N LEU A 22 -4.62 10.25 12.83
CA LEU A 22 -5.88 9.66 12.39
C LEU A 22 -7.08 10.62 12.50
N SER A 23 -7.04 11.57 13.45
CA SER A 23 -8.06 12.62 13.57
C SER A 23 -8.20 13.51 12.34
N ASP A 24 -7.13 13.66 11.55
CA ASP A 24 -7.11 14.50 10.35
C ASP A 24 -8.03 13.89 9.27
N LEU A 25 -8.24 12.57 9.29
CA LEU A 25 -9.10 11.86 8.35
C LEU A 25 -10.58 12.27 8.43
N ARG A 26 -10.98 13.08 9.42
CA ARG A 26 -12.33 13.63 9.53
C ARG A 26 -12.75 14.43 8.28
N THR A 27 -11.80 15.00 7.55
CA THR A 27 -12.05 15.76 6.30
C THR A 27 -11.49 15.06 5.07
N PHE A 28 -11.11 13.78 5.19
CA PHE A 28 -10.55 13.02 4.07
C PHE A 28 -11.57 12.88 2.94
N GLY A 29 -11.11 13.06 1.70
CA GLY A 29 -11.97 13.02 0.52
C GLY A 29 -11.61 14.09 -0.51
N GLU A 30 -12.56 14.40 -1.37
CA GLU A 30 -12.40 15.38 -2.45
C GLU A 30 -12.10 16.79 -1.93
N GLY A 31 -11.30 17.55 -2.70
CA GLY A 31 -11.09 18.98 -2.47
C GLY A 31 -9.64 19.39 -2.18
N ASN A 32 -9.46 20.69 -1.91
CA ASN A 32 -8.16 21.36 -2.00
C ASN A 32 -7.11 20.92 -0.97
N SER A 33 -7.50 20.43 0.21
CA SER A 33 -6.55 20.06 1.27
C SER A 33 -5.89 18.69 1.04
N TRP A 34 -6.63 17.73 0.50
CA TRP A 34 -6.13 16.37 0.22
C TRP A 34 -5.69 16.18 -1.24
N GLN A 35 -6.17 17.06 -2.12
CA GLN A 35 -5.90 17.06 -3.56
C GLN A 35 -6.22 15.71 -4.21
N LEU A 36 -7.31 15.11 -3.76
CA LEU A 36 -7.90 13.91 -4.31
C LEU A 36 -8.83 14.28 -5.45
N MET A 37 -8.85 13.45 -6.49
CA MET A 37 -9.75 13.63 -7.63
C MET A 37 -11.23 13.46 -7.23
N PRO A 38 -12.18 13.89 -8.08
CA PRO A 38 -13.60 13.63 -7.85
C PRO A 38 -13.88 12.14 -7.66
N SER A 39 -14.65 11.79 -6.62
CA SER A 39 -14.98 10.43 -6.17
C SER A 39 -15.55 9.60 -7.30
N GLU A 40 -16.45 10.16 -8.10
CA GLU A 40 -17.06 9.49 -9.26
C GLU A 40 -16.04 9.01 -10.32
N LYS A 41 -14.82 9.55 -10.29
CA LYS A 41 -13.72 9.21 -11.21
C LYS A 41 -12.58 8.46 -10.53
N ALA A 42 -12.65 8.28 -9.21
CA ALA A 42 -11.57 7.72 -8.40
C ALA A 42 -11.71 6.20 -8.24
N ILE A 43 -10.62 5.47 -8.51
CA ILE A 43 -10.44 4.12 -7.98
C ILE A 43 -9.56 4.23 -6.74
N ALA A 44 -10.13 3.96 -5.58
CA ALA A 44 -9.47 4.04 -4.28
C ALA A 44 -8.84 2.68 -3.94
N PHE A 45 -7.61 2.69 -3.46
CA PHE A 45 -6.87 1.51 -3.03
C PHE A 45 -5.82 1.93 -2.01
N THR A 46 -5.59 1.10 -1.00
CA THR A 46 -4.55 1.32 0.01
C THR A 46 -3.16 1.01 -0.57
N ASP A 47 -3.08 -0.04 -1.39
CA ASP A 47 -1.90 -0.48 -2.11
C ASP A 47 -2.27 -1.19 -3.43
N ASN A 48 -1.28 -1.45 -4.28
CA ASN A 48 -1.40 -2.16 -5.54
C ASN A 48 -0.12 -2.97 -5.84
N HIS A 49 -0.12 -3.73 -6.93
CA HIS A 49 1.02 -4.58 -7.30
C HIS A 49 2.33 -3.81 -7.56
N ASP A 50 2.27 -2.56 -8.02
CA ASP A 50 3.45 -1.72 -8.23
C ASP A 50 4.02 -1.21 -6.90
N ASN A 51 3.17 -0.61 -6.07
CA ASN A 51 3.62 0.13 -4.90
C ASN A 51 3.99 -0.78 -3.71
N GLN A 52 3.41 -1.99 -3.63
CA GLN A 52 3.89 -3.07 -2.77
C GLN A 52 5.30 -3.56 -3.16
N ARG A 53 5.83 -3.15 -4.31
CA ARG A 53 7.16 -3.54 -4.79
C ARG A 53 8.13 -2.35 -4.83
N GLY A 54 7.72 -1.22 -4.27
CA GLY A 54 8.51 0.02 -4.29
C GLY A 54 8.48 0.75 -5.62
N HIS A 55 7.58 0.37 -6.53
CA HIS A 55 7.35 1.07 -7.79
C HIS A 55 6.18 2.04 -7.68
N GLY A 56 6.23 3.13 -8.46
CA GLY A 56 5.15 4.12 -8.48
C GLY A 56 5.10 5.03 -7.25
N ALA A 57 3.95 5.67 -7.03
CA ALA A 57 3.79 6.71 -6.02
C ALA A 57 3.47 6.13 -4.62
N GLY A 58 3.84 6.89 -3.59
CA GLY A 58 3.58 6.55 -2.19
C GLY A 58 4.78 6.00 -1.42
N GLY A 59 5.85 5.56 -2.08
CA GLY A 59 7.11 5.15 -1.45
C GLY A 59 6.99 4.07 -0.35
N TYR A 60 8.12 3.54 0.11
CA TYR A 60 8.10 2.57 1.19
C TYR A 60 7.62 3.18 2.53
N ASP A 61 7.81 4.48 2.74
CA ASP A 61 7.63 5.12 4.05
C ASP A 61 6.26 5.75 4.30
N SER A 62 5.44 5.93 3.27
CA SER A 62 4.09 6.48 3.41
C SER A 62 2.98 5.46 3.17
N LEU A 63 3.25 4.31 2.55
CA LEU A 63 2.22 3.29 2.30
C LEU A 63 2.05 2.32 3.46
N VAL A 64 0.81 1.83 3.59
CA VAL A 64 0.46 0.66 4.39
C VAL A 64 0.52 -0.57 3.50
N MET A 65 1.22 -1.62 3.95
CA MET A 65 1.51 -2.80 3.12
C MET A 65 1.34 -4.08 3.95
N PHE A 66 0.78 -5.12 3.34
CA PHE A 66 0.44 -6.37 4.04
C PHE A 66 1.63 -7.11 4.69
N TYR A 67 2.84 -6.93 4.16
CA TYR A 67 4.06 -7.62 4.61
C TYR A 67 4.83 -6.86 5.70
N ARG A 68 4.39 -5.65 6.06
CA ARG A 68 5.04 -4.88 7.14
C ARG A 68 4.75 -5.58 8.49
N PRO A 69 5.59 -5.37 9.51
CA PRO A 69 5.42 -6.01 10.82
C PRO A 69 4.03 -5.73 11.42
N ASP A 70 3.49 -4.55 11.13
CA ASP A 70 2.17 -4.12 11.57
C ASP A 70 1.08 -4.40 10.52
N ARG A 71 0.64 -5.66 10.49
CA ARG A 71 -0.48 -6.12 9.66
C ARG A 71 -1.83 -5.53 10.10
N THR A 72 -1.94 -5.14 11.37
CA THR A 72 -3.15 -4.52 11.93
C THR A 72 -3.41 -3.18 11.28
N THR A 73 -2.38 -2.36 11.11
CA THR A 73 -2.48 -1.07 10.42
C THR A 73 -2.94 -1.24 8.97
N TYR A 74 -2.46 -2.26 8.24
CA TYR A 74 -2.95 -2.57 6.89
C TYR A 74 -4.44 -2.97 6.88
N ALA A 75 -4.86 -3.80 7.83
CA ALA A 75 -6.26 -4.19 7.96
C ALA A 75 -7.16 -2.99 8.27
N LEU A 76 -6.78 -2.14 9.23
CA LEU A 76 -7.56 -0.95 9.61
C LEU A 76 -7.65 0.08 8.49
N ALA A 77 -6.58 0.29 7.72
CA ALA A 77 -6.62 1.18 6.56
C ALA A 77 -7.57 0.66 5.47
N ASN A 78 -7.62 -0.65 5.24
CA ASN A 78 -8.60 -1.24 4.33
C ASN A 78 -10.03 -1.15 4.88
N VAL A 79 -10.24 -1.34 6.18
CA VAL A 79 -11.55 -1.13 6.82
C VAL A 79 -12.01 0.32 6.64
N PHE A 80 -11.12 1.30 6.86
CA PHE A 80 -11.43 2.70 6.60
C PHE A 80 -11.82 2.93 5.14
N MET A 81 -11.04 2.40 4.18
CA MET A 81 -11.34 2.54 2.76
C MET A 81 -12.71 1.97 2.38
N LEU A 82 -13.09 0.82 2.94
CA LEU A 82 -14.37 0.17 2.67
C LEU A 82 -15.55 0.87 3.34
N ALA A 83 -15.32 1.53 4.48
CA ALA A 83 -16.36 2.24 5.23
C ALA A 83 -16.53 3.69 4.79
N HIS A 84 -15.51 4.30 4.17
CA HIS A 84 -15.50 5.70 3.78
C HIS A 84 -16.09 5.90 2.37
N PRO A 85 -17.10 6.77 2.17
CA PRO A 85 -17.79 6.93 0.90
C PRO A 85 -16.99 7.77 -0.11
N TYR A 86 -15.86 7.24 -0.59
CA TYR A 86 -15.02 7.87 -1.60
C TYR A 86 -14.56 6.83 -2.63
N GLY A 87 -14.76 7.15 -3.91
CA GLY A 87 -14.31 6.36 -5.04
C GLY A 87 -14.94 4.98 -5.14
N TYR A 88 -14.43 4.22 -6.10
CA TYR A 88 -14.65 2.78 -6.21
C TYR A 88 -13.51 2.04 -5.48
N PRO A 89 -13.78 1.35 -4.35
CA PRO A 89 -12.74 0.68 -3.58
C PRO A 89 -12.22 -0.57 -4.31
N LYS A 90 -10.90 -0.73 -4.34
CA LYS A 90 -10.21 -1.91 -4.87
C LYS A 90 -9.24 -2.45 -3.82
N VAL A 91 -9.49 -3.68 -3.37
CA VAL A 91 -8.63 -4.37 -2.40
C VAL A 91 -7.58 -5.19 -3.14
N MET A 92 -6.33 -5.12 -2.71
CA MET A 92 -5.24 -5.91 -3.28
C MET A 92 -5.20 -7.31 -2.66
N SER A 93 -4.96 -8.32 -3.49
CA SER A 93 -4.64 -9.68 -3.06
C SER A 93 -3.26 -10.03 -3.58
N SER A 94 -2.35 -10.32 -2.64
CA SER A 94 -0.93 -10.55 -2.93
C SER A 94 -0.46 -11.85 -2.31
N TYR A 95 0.75 -12.26 -2.70
CA TYR A 95 1.45 -13.42 -2.15
C TYR A 95 2.70 -12.95 -1.41
N ASP A 96 3.22 -13.77 -0.50
CA ASP A 96 4.47 -13.47 0.22
C ASP A 96 5.70 -13.84 -0.62
N TRP A 97 6.77 -13.05 -0.53
CA TRP A 97 8.06 -13.32 -1.18
C TRP A 97 9.23 -12.91 -0.30
N GLU A 98 10.39 -13.50 -0.58
CA GLU A 98 11.63 -13.21 0.15
C GLU A 98 12.16 -11.84 -0.27
N ARG A 99 11.74 -10.78 0.41
CA ARG A 99 12.17 -9.40 0.13
C ARG A 99 13.64 -9.18 0.49
N GLN A 100 14.39 -8.52 -0.38
CA GLN A 100 15.80 -8.14 -0.13
C GLN A 100 15.99 -6.64 -0.34
N ILE A 101 15.85 -5.87 0.75
CA ILE A 101 15.98 -4.41 0.70
C ILE A 101 17.46 -4.00 0.69
N ILE A 102 17.93 -3.42 -0.41
CA ILE A 102 19.27 -2.83 -0.55
C ILE A 102 19.10 -1.40 -1.07
N ASN A 103 19.68 -0.41 -0.38
CA ASN A 103 19.58 1.01 -0.74
C ASN A 103 18.13 1.47 -0.96
N ASN A 104 17.22 1.06 -0.07
CA ASN A 104 15.78 1.35 -0.11
C ASN A 104 15.03 0.80 -1.35
N GLN A 105 15.59 -0.21 -2.01
CA GLN A 105 14.96 -0.94 -3.12
C GLN A 105 14.90 -2.43 -2.79
N ASP A 106 13.77 -3.08 -3.10
CA ASP A 106 13.68 -4.54 -3.02
C ASP A 106 14.31 -5.15 -4.28
N LYS A 107 15.40 -5.89 -4.13
CA LYS A 107 16.06 -6.60 -5.24
C LYS A 107 15.29 -7.83 -5.71
N ASN A 108 14.32 -8.27 -4.93
CA ASN A 108 13.47 -9.41 -5.21
C ASN A 108 12.03 -9.00 -5.57
N ASP A 109 11.84 -7.73 -5.93
CA ASP A 109 10.56 -7.15 -6.33
C ASP A 109 9.90 -7.83 -7.54
N TRP A 110 10.62 -8.64 -8.32
CA TRP A 110 10.09 -9.41 -9.45
C TRP A 110 9.90 -10.91 -9.16
N ILE A 111 10.34 -11.41 -7.99
CA ILE A 111 10.36 -12.86 -7.72
C ILE A 111 8.95 -13.38 -7.38
N VAL A 112 8.60 -14.52 -7.97
CA VAL A 112 7.44 -15.33 -7.62
C VAL A 112 7.96 -16.64 -7.03
N ARG A 113 8.07 -16.71 -5.68
CA ARG A 113 8.44 -17.88 -4.84
C ARG A 113 9.57 -18.79 -5.39
N ARG A 114 10.74 -18.80 -4.72
CA ARG A 114 11.83 -19.75 -5.05
C ARG A 114 11.29 -21.18 -5.16
N THR A 115 11.50 -21.80 -6.32
CA THR A 115 11.38 -23.24 -6.52
C THR A 115 12.12 -23.93 -5.38
N ILE A 116 11.49 -24.91 -4.74
CA ILE A 116 12.12 -25.76 -3.71
C ILE A 116 13.49 -26.19 -4.26
N PRO A 117 14.60 -26.05 -3.51
CA PRO A 117 15.89 -26.50 -4.00
C PRO A 117 15.84 -28.01 -4.20
N ILE A 118 15.77 -28.45 -5.46
CA ILE A 118 16.07 -29.82 -5.83
C ILE A 118 17.54 -30.04 -5.49
N THR A 119 17.79 -30.69 -4.36
CA THR A 119 19.14 -31.17 -4.06
C THR A 119 19.42 -32.26 -5.10
N PRO A 120 20.44 -32.10 -5.98
CA PRO A 120 20.76 -33.17 -6.91
C PRO A 120 21.16 -34.42 -6.13
N PRO A 121 20.78 -35.63 -6.59
CA PRO A 121 21.20 -36.86 -5.92
C PRO A 121 22.73 -36.89 -5.87
N LYS A 122 23.27 -37.22 -4.70
CA LYS A 122 24.71 -37.43 -4.52
C LYS A 122 25.16 -38.50 -5.52
N GLN A 123 26.17 -38.16 -6.32
CA GLN A 123 26.92 -39.13 -7.13
C GLN A 123 27.65 -40.11 -6.22
#